data_AF-A0A6P1BB29-F1
#
_entry.id   AF-A0A6P1BB29-F1
#
_cell.length_a   1.000
_cell.length_b   1.000
_cell.length_c   1.000
_cell.angle_alpha   90.00
_cell.angle_beta   90.00
_cell.angle_gamma   90.00
#
_symmetry.space_group_name_H-M   'P 1'
#
loop_
_entity.id
_entity.type
_entity.pdbx_description
1 polymer ?
#
loop_
_entity_poly.entity_id
_entity_poly.type
_entity_poly.pdbx_seq_one_letter_code
_entity_poly.pdbx_strand_id
1 'polypeptide(L)'
;MRELVRMNLALRAYTHSDLCAVLINPATGDPISLQTFARCFAREIKTAKIELDNIASGGFVKQLRRGNMTAFIWYSKTQWGWSERKGRPVQFELPALNTAADIVSAQAAISAAMSAGTLTPTEATEVSAVVELHRKAIETAEHEAFIEKIEEGMALDVEP
;
A
#
# COMPACT_ATOMS: atom_id res chain seq x y z
N MET A 1 -11.48 -32.20 12.48
CA MET A 1 -11.49 -30.86 13.12
C MET A 1 -10.29 -30.00 12.71
N ARG A 2 -9.03 -30.42 12.93
CA ARG A 2 -7.84 -29.65 12.51
C ARG A 2 -7.76 -29.38 10.99
N GLU A 3 -8.10 -30.37 10.17
CA GLU A 3 -8.17 -30.21 8.71
C GLU A 3 -9.25 -29.23 8.25
N LEU A 4 -10.41 -29.24 8.91
CA LEU A 4 -11.48 -28.28 8.68
C LEU A 4 -11.03 -26.85 9.03
N VAL A 5 -10.32 -26.66 10.15
CA VAL A 5 -9.73 -25.36 10.51
C VAL A 5 -8.70 -24.94 9.46
N ARG A 6 -7.81 -25.84 9.06
CA ARG A 6 -6.79 -25.59 8.03
C ARG A 6 -7.37 -25.15 6.70
N MET A 7 -8.41 -25.85 6.19
CA MET A 7 -9.06 -25.53 4.93
C MET A 7 -9.81 -24.20 4.98
N ASN A 8 -10.50 -23.92 6.09
CA ASN A 8 -11.20 -22.65 6.27
C ASN A 8 -10.24 -21.46 6.40
N LEU A 9 -9.12 -21.64 7.11
CA LEU A 9 -8.07 -20.62 7.23
C LEU A 9 -7.39 -20.31 5.90
N ALA A 10 -7.16 -21.33 5.07
CA ALA A 10 -6.55 -21.18 3.76
C ALA A 10 -7.42 -20.31 2.85
N LEU A 11 -8.72 -20.63 2.76
CA LEU A 11 -9.68 -19.95 1.88
C LEU A 11 -10.23 -18.65 2.47
N ARG A 12 -9.91 -18.32 3.73
CA ARG A 12 -10.51 -17.23 4.52
C ARG A 12 -12.05 -17.25 4.47
N ALA A 13 -12.64 -18.44 4.46
CA ALA A 13 -14.09 -18.59 4.38
C ALA A 13 -14.81 -18.07 5.64
N TYR A 14 -14.14 -18.13 6.80
CA TYR A 14 -14.64 -17.65 8.09
C TYR A 14 -13.54 -16.96 8.88
N THR A 15 -13.90 -16.06 9.80
CA THR A 15 -12.93 -15.39 10.67
C THR A 15 -12.44 -16.31 11.79
N HIS A 16 -11.30 -15.98 12.41
CA HIS A 16 -10.83 -16.74 13.58
C HIS A 16 -11.84 -16.71 14.74
N SER A 17 -12.62 -15.63 14.86
CA SER A 17 -13.67 -15.50 15.89
C SER A 17 -14.80 -16.49 15.65
N ASP A 18 -15.26 -16.62 14.40
CA ASP A 18 -16.32 -17.55 14.02
C ASP A 18 -15.89 -19.01 14.26
N LEU A 19 -14.63 -19.32 13.93
CA LEU A 19 -14.06 -20.64 14.20
C LEU A 19 -13.97 -20.94 15.70
N CYS A 20 -13.61 -19.95 16.52
CA CYS A 20 -13.56 -20.12 17.98
C CYS A 20 -14.95 -20.43 18.58
N ALA A 21 -16.03 -19.84 18.03
CA ALA A 21 -17.39 -20.09 18.50
C ALA A 21 -17.87 -21.52 18.25
N VAL A 22 -17.36 -22.19 17.20
CA VAL A 22 -17.76 -23.55 16.82
C VAL A 22 -16.82 -24.62 17.42
N LEU A 23 -15.59 -24.24 17.77
CA LEU A 23 -14.60 -25.17 18.33
C LEU A 23 -14.75 -25.26 19.85
N ILE A 24 -15.26 -26.38 20.33
CA ILE A 24 -15.47 -26.64 21.76
C ILE A 24 -14.23 -27.25 22.41
N ASN A 25 -13.84 -26.71 23.57
CA ASN A 25 -12.79 -27.27 24.41
C ASN A 25 -13.29 -28.56 25.10
N PRO A 26 -12.71 -29.73 24.84
CA PRO A 26 -13.15 -30.98 25.45
C PRO A 26 -12.96 -31.02 26.98
N ALA A 27 -12.08 -30.18 27.53
CA ALA A 27 -11.82 -30.13 28.97
C ALA A 27 -12.81 -29.24 29.74
N THR A 28 -13.38 -28.21 29.10
CA THR A 28 -14.29 -27.25 29.76
C THR A 28 -15.72 -27.32 29.24
N GLY A 29 -15.95 -27.86 28.05
CA GLY A 29 -17.27 -27.89 27.40
C GLY A 29 -17.65 -26.57 26.70
N ASP A 30 -16.83 -25.53 26.84
CA ASP A 30 -17.06 -24.19 26.29
C ASP A 30 -16.31 -23.95 24.97
N PRO A 31 -16.74 -22.96 24.17
CA PRO A 31 -15.98 -22.48 23.01
C PRO A 31 -14.55 -22.06 23.37
N ILE A 32 -13.58 -22.37 22.51
CA ILE A 32 -12.19 -22.01 22.75
C ILE A 32 -11.97 -20.51 22.64
N SER A 33 -11.09 -19.97 23.48
CA SER A 33 -10.65 -18.58 23.35
C SER A 33 -9.72 -18.37 22.15
N LEU A 34 -9.63 -17.14 21.65
CA LEU A 34 -8.74 -16.78 20.54
C LEU A 34 -7.26 -17.06 20.85
N GLN A 35 -6.86 -16.86 22.11
CA GLN A 35 -5.51 -17.19 22.58
C GLN A 35 -5.25 -18.70 22.53
N THR A 36 -6.24 -19.51 22.90
CA THR A 36 -6.16 -20.98 22.82
C THR A 36 -6.12 -21.44 21.36
N PHE A 37 -6.93 -20.82 20.50
CA PHE A 37 -6.93 -21.09 19.06
C PHE A 37 -5.56 -20.80 18.44
N ALA A 38 -5.00 -19.61 18.69
CA ALA A 38 -3.69 -19.21 18.16
C ALA A 38 -2.58 -20.17 18.60
N ARG A 39 -2.61 -20.66 19.84
CA ARG A 39 -1.63 -21.61 20.37
C ARG A 39 -1.81 -23.02 19.78
N CYS A 40 -3.03 -23.55 19.82
CA CYS A 40 -3.31 -24.95 19.46
C CYS A 40 -3.31 -25.20 17.96
N PHE A 41 -3.60 -24.18 17.14
CA PHE A 41 -3.65 -24.24 15.68
C PHE A 41 -2.53 -23.43 15.00
N ALA A 42 -1.46 -23.08 15.73
CA ALA A 42 -0.34 -22.30 15.20
C ALA A 42 0.28 -22.90 13.92
N ARG A 43 0.35 -24.24 13.86
CA ARG A 43 0.87 -24.95 12.69
C ARG A 43 -0.09 -24.84 11.51
N GLU A 44 -1.37 -25.04 11.74
CA GLU A 44 -2.43 -24.94 10.73
C GLU A 44 -2.50 -23.53 10.15
N ILE A 45 -2.41 -22.49 11.00
CA ILE A 45 -2.34 -21.09 10.57
C ILE A 45 -1.14 -20.84 9.63
N LYS A 46 0.04 -21.35 9.99
CA LYS A 46 1.24 -21.22 9.15
C LYS A 46 1.15 -22.01 7.84
N THR A 47 0.55 -23.20 7.89
CA THR A 47 0.58 -24.14 6.75
C THR A 47 -0.55 -23.89 5.75
N ALA A 48 -1.71 -23.40 6.21
CA ALA A 48 -2.89 -23.19 5.39
C ALA A 48 -2.63 -22.26 4.19
N LYS A 49 -1.93 -21.14 4.43
CA LYS A 49 -1.58 -20.19 3.36
C LYS A 49 -0.63 -20.81 2.32
N ILE A 50 0.42 -21.48 2.79
CA ILE A 50 1.45 -22.10 1.94
C ILE A 50 0.82 -23.15 1.02
N GLU A 51 -0.11 -23.95 1.52
CA GLU A 51 -0.77 -24.95 0.69
C GLU A 51 -1.69 -24.38 -0.37
N LEU A 52 -2.44 -23.33 -0.05
CA LEU A 52 -3.27 -22.66 -1.05
C LEU A 52 -2.40 -22.03 -2.14
N ASP A 53 -1.30 -21.37 -1.74
CA ASP A 53 -0.32 -20.81 -2.67
C ASP A 53 0.28 -21.90 -3.56
N ASN A 54 0.58 -23.09 -3.02
CA ASN A 54 1.05 -24.25 -3.78
C ASN A 54 0.00 -24.78 -4.77
N ILE A 55 -1.27 -24.87 -4.38
CA ILE A 55 -2.36 -25.31 -5.26
C ILE A 55 -2.55 -24.30 -6.40
N ALA A 56 -2.62 -23.01 -6.07
CA ALA A 56 -2.74 -21.94 -7.05
C ALA A 56 -1.55 -21.96 -8.02
N SER A 57 -0.32 -22.14 -7.51
CA SER A 57 0.89 -22.27 -8.32
C SER A 57 0.84 -23.49 -9.25
N GLY A 58 0.39 -24.65 -8.75
CA GLY A 58 0.22 -25.85 -9.57
C GLY A 58 -0.82 -25.67 -10.68
N GLY A 59 -1.96 -25.05 -10.36
CA GLY A 59 -2.99 -24.67 -11.33
C GLY A 59 -2.46 -23.70 -12.39
N PHE A 60 -1.69 -22.71 -11.96
CA PHE A 60 -1.03 -21.75 -12.84
C PHE A 60 -0.04 -22.43 -13.80
N VAL A 61 0.83 -23.31 -13.29
CA VAL A 61 1.75 -24.11 -14.12
C VAL A 61 0.99 -24.97 -15.14
N LYS A 62 -0.14 -25.57 -14.74
CA LYS A 62 -0.97 -26.36 -15.66
C LYS A 62 -1.57 -25.49 -16.78
N GLN A 63 -1.96 -24.25 -16.48
CA GLN A 63 -2.46 -23.31 -17.48
C GLN A 63 -1.34 -22.84 -18.42
N LEU A 64 -0.14 -22.56 -17.89
CA LEU A 64 1.04 -22.25 -18.71
C LEU A 64 1.35 -23.36 -19.71
N ARG A 65 1.38 -24.62 -19.26
CA ARG A 65 1.62 -25.79 -20.12
C ARG A 65 0.55 -25.98 -21.21
N ARG A 66 -0.66 -25.49 -20.98
CA ARG A 66 -1.77 -25.52 -21.95
C ARG A 66 -1.73 -24.37 -22.95
N GLY A 67 -0.75 -23.48 -22.86
CA GLY A 67 -0.65 -22.31 -23.75
C GLY A 67 -1.67 -21.21 -23.42
N ASN A 68 -2.16 -21.13 -22.18
CA ASN A 68 -3.03 -20.04 -21.77
C ASN A 68 -2.24 -18.71 -21.79
N MET A 69 -2.63 -17.81 -22.69
CA MET A 69 -1.93 -16.53 -22.90
C MET A 69 -1.97 -15.64 -21.65
N THR A 70 -3.07 -15.61 -20.91
CA THR A 70 -3.18 -14.82 -19.67
C THR A 70 -2.19 -15.31 -18.61
N ALA A 71 -2.04 -16.63 -18.47
CA ALA A 71 -1.04 -17.20 -17.57
C ALA A 71 0.39 -16.84 -18.02
N PHE A 72 0.66 -16.87 -19.33
CA PHE A 72 1.95 -16.48 -19.89
C PHE A 72 2.29 -15.01 -19.67
N ILE A 73 1.33 -14.10 -19.87
CA ILE A 73 1.48 -12.66 -19.56
C ILE A 73 1.76 -12.46 -18.07
N TRP A 74 1.06 -13.16 -17.19
CA TRP A 74 1.33 -13.07 -15.74
C TRP A 74 2.73 -13.56 -15.38
N TYR A 75 3.20 -14.64 -16.01
CA TYR A 75 4.54 -15.17 -15.80
C TYR A 75 5.62 -14.22 -16.31
N SER A 76 5.44 -13.63 -17.50
CA SER A 76 6.38 -12.64 -18.06
C SER A 76 6.46 -11.40 -17.18
N LYS A 77 5.33 -10.94 -16.63
CA LYS A 77 5.30 -9.80 -15.71
C LYS A 77 6.06 -10.05 -14.42
N THR A 78 5.89 -11.24 -13.84
CA THR A 78 6.44 -11.58 -12.51
C THR A 78 7.89 -12.04 -12.55
N GLN A 79 8.29 -12.85 -13.54
CA GLN A 79 9.63 -13.47 -13.60
C GLN A 79 10.60 -12.74 -14.53
N TRP A 80 10.12 -12.26 -15.67
CA TRP A 80 10.97 -11.53 -16.63
C TRP A 80 11.02 -10.03 -16.35
N GLY A 81 10.25 -9.57 -15.36
CA GLY A 81 10.21 -8.17 -14.96
C GLY A 81 9.61 -7.25 -16.03
N TRP A 82 8.96 -7.82 -17.05
CA TRP A 82 8.28 -7.08 -18.10
C TRP A 82 7.09 -6.36 -17.50
N SER A 83 7.11 -5.03 -17.48
CA SER A 83 5.95 -4.24 -17.11
C SER A 83 5.75 -3.19 -18.18
N GLU A 84 4.52 -3.06 -18.67
CA GLU A 84 4.15 -2.03 -19.66
C GLU A 84 4.38 -0.61 -19.12
N ARG A 85 4.49 -0.45 -17.80
CA ARG A 85 4.56 0.85 -17.13
C ARG A 85 5.40 0.78 -15.85
N LYS A 86 6.68 0.46 -15.97
CA LYS A 86 7.62 0.94 -14.95
C LYS A 86 7.93 2.39 -15.32
N GLY A 87 7.51 3.34 -14.49
CA GLY A 87 8.04 4.71 -14.59
C GLY A 87 9.57 4.61 -14.60
N ARG A 88 10.19 5.19 -15.62
CA ARG A 88 11.66 5.25 -15.71
C ARG A 88 12.14 6.42 -14.82
N PRO A 89 13.33 6.32 -14.22
CA PRO A 89 13.93 7.49 -13.58
C PRO A 89 14.05 8.62 -14.61
N VAL A 90 13.52 9.78 -14.25
CA VAL A 90 13.58 10.99 -15.06
C VAL A 90 14.67 11.87 -14.49
N GLN A 91 15.64 12.26 -15.31
CA GLN A 91 16.64 13.26 -14.93
C GLN A 91 16.17 14.64 -15.37
N PHE A 92 15.85 15.47 -14.39
CA PHE A 92 15.42 16.83 -14.60
C PHE A 92 15.87 17.68 -13.40
N GLU A 93 16.39 18.87 -13.68
CA GLU A 93 16.80 19.81 -12.64
C GLU A 93 15.58 20.49 -12.05
N LEU A 94 15.15 20.02 -10.89
CA LEU A 94 14.07 20.64 -10.13
C LEU A 94 14.64 21.76 -9.26
N PRO A 95 14.12 23.00 -9.36
CA PRO A 95 14.48 24.10 -8.47
C PRO A 95 14.20 23.76 -7.00
N ALA A 96 14.90 24.42 -6.07
CA ALA A 96 14.65 24.25 -4.65
C ALA A 96 13.21 24.66 -4.30
N LEU A 97 12.53 23.86 -3.47
CA LEU A 97 11.14 24.07 -3.07
C LEU A 97 11.08 24.48 -1.59
N ASN A 98 11.62 25.65 -1.23
CA ASN A 98 11.68 26.07 0.16
C ASN A 98 10.43 26.85 0.59
N THR A 99 9.84 27.60 -0.35
CA THR A 99 8.71 28.49 -0.11
C THR A 99 7.58 28.24 -1.10
N ALA A 100 6.36 28.70 -0.76
CA ALA A 100 5.23 28.67 -1.69
C ALA A 100 5.50 29.45 -2.99
N ALA A 101 6.33 30.50 -2.94
CA ALA A 101 6.73 31.28 -4.11
C ALA A 101 7.64 30.49 -5.07
N ASP A 102 8.50 29.62 -4.54
CA ASP A 102 9.42 28.80 -5.33
C ASP A 102 8.68 27.79 -6.23
N ILE A 103 7.44 27.43 -5.86
CA ILE A 103 6.59 26.51 -6.63
C ILE A 103 6.34 27.02 -8.05
N VAL A 104 6.20 28.35 -8.23
CA VAL A 104 6.00 28.95 -9.55
C VAL A 104 7.22 28.71 -10.44
N SER A 105 8.42 28.87 -9.87
CA SER A 105 9.68 28.62 -10.60
C SER A 105 9.83 27.14 -10.97
N ALA A 106 9.41 26.23 -10.09
CA ALA A 106 9.43 24.79 -10.35
C ALA A 106 8.45 24.39 -11.45
N GLN A 107 7.22 24.91 -11.44
CA GLN A 107 6.24 24.65 -12.49
C GLN A 107 6.68 25.22 -13.86
N ALA A 108 7.34 26.38 -13.87
CA ALA A 108 7.93 26.94 -15.07
C ALA A 108 9.06 26.04 -15.62
N ALA A 109 9.95 25.54 -14.75
CA ALA A 109 11.01 24.62 -15.13
C ALA A 109 10.45 23.30 -15.71
N ILE A 110 9.40 22.73 -15.09
CA ILE A 110 8.73 21.52 -15.59
C ILE A 110 8.11 21.78 -16.97
N SER A 111 7.45 22.92 -17.16
CA SER A 111 6.84 23.29 -18.43
C SER A 111 7.88 23.48 -19.54
N ALA A 112 9.03 24.07 -19.22
CA ALA A 112 10.15 24.24 -20.14
C ALA A 112 10.80 22.89 -20.51
N ALA A 113 10.98 22.00 -19.55
CA ALA A 113 11.51 20.66 -19.81
C ALA A 113 10.55 19.81 -20.66
N MET A 114 9.24 19.95 -20.44
CA MET A 114 8.23 19.33 -21.29
C MET A 114 8.26 19.88 -22.73
N SER A 115 8.37 21.20 -22.91
CA SER A 115 8.43 21.80 -24.25
C SER A 115 9.73 21.49 -25.00
N ALA A 116 10.84 21.31 -24.27
CA ALA A 116 12.12 20.86 -24.81
C ALA A 116 12.15 19.35 -25.14
N GLY A 117 11.14 18.59 -24.72
CA GLY A 117 11.05 17.14 -24.95
C GLY A 117 11.93 16.31 -24.02
N THR A 118 12.51 16.90 -22.96
CA THR A 118 13.23 16.15 -21.92
C THR A 118 12.25 15.44 -20.97
N LEU A 119 11.05 16.01 -20.79
CA LEU A 119 9.91 15.37 -20.14
C LEU A 119 8.82 15.06 -21.15
N THR A 120 8.19 13.89 -21.02
CA THR A 120 6.90 13.64 -21.67
C THR A 120 5.78 14.38 -20.94
N PRO A 121 4.63 14.66 -21.60
CA PRO A 121 3.49 15.28 -20.93
C PRO A 121 3.01 14.49 -19.70
N THR A 122 3.05 13.16 -19.77
CA THR A 122 2.69 12.30 -18.63
C THR A 122 3.68 12.45 -17.48
N GLU A 123 4.98 12.38 -17.74
CA GLU A 123 6.02 12.59 -16.71
C GLU A 123 5.90 14.00 -16.09
N ALA A 124 5.67 15.03 -16.90
CA ALA A 124 5.46 16.39 -16.41
C ALA A 124 4.24 16.49 -15.48
N THR A 125 3.10 15.87 -15.84
CA THR A 125 1.92 15.86 -14.95
C THR A 125 2.18 15.14 -13.62
N GLU A 126 2.93 14.03 -13.65
CA GLU A 126 3.28 13.28 -12.43
C GLU A 126 4.22 14.10 -11.53
N VAL A 127 5.23 14.76 -12.09
CA VAL A 127 6.15 15.62 -11.32
C VAL A 127 5.44 16.87 -10.79
N SER A 128 4.59 17.52 -11.59
CA SER A 128 3.78 18.66 -11.14
C SER A 128 2.86 18.30 -9.97
N ALA A 129 2.36 17.06 -9.91
CA ALA A 129 1.56 16.60 -8.77
C ALA A 129 2.40 16.49 -7.48
N VAL A 130 3.66 16.07 -7.57
CA VAL A 130 4.58 16.04 -6.42
C VAL A 130 4.87 17.46 -5.92
N VAL A 131 5.13 18.40 -6.84
CA VAL A 131 5.36 19.81 -6.49
C VAL A 131 4.13 20.43 -5.82
N GLU A 132 2.92 20.11 -6.29
CA GLU A 132 1.67 20.58 -5.68
C GLU A 132 1.45 20.00 -4.27
N LEU A 133 1.80 18.74 -4.03
CA LEU A 133 1.77 18.16 -2.69
C LEU A 133 2.75 18.88 -1.74
N HIS A 134 3.94 19.23 -2.24
CA HIS A 134 4.92 19.98 -1.47
C HIS A 134 4.43 21.39 -1.13
N ARG A 135 3.76 22.09 -2.06
CA ARG A 135 3.10 23.38 -1.80
C ARG A 135 2.12 23.28 -0.64
N LYS A 136 1.25 22.27 -0.66
CA LYS A 136 0.26 22.06 0.41
C LYS A 136 0.91 21.78 1.77
N ALA A 137 2.02 21.05 1.79
CA ALA A 137 2.76 20.80 3.02
C ALA A 137 3.37 22.09 3.60
N ILE A 138 3.96 22.94 2.75
CA ILE A 138 4.47 24.26 3.15
C ILE A 138 3.34 25.12 3.72
N GLU A 139 2.23 25.28 2.99
CA GLU A 139 1.11 26.11 3.46
C GLU A 139 0.51 25.60 4.77
N THR A 140 0.43 24.27 4.94
CA THR A 140 -0.06 23.69 6.19
C THR A 140 0.85 24.07 7.35
N ALA A 141 2.17 23.94 7.18
CA ALA A 141 3.15 24.32 8.20
C ALA A 141 3.16 25.83 8.50
N GLU A 142 3.04 26.68 7.46
CA GLU A 142 2.97 28.14 7.61
C GLU A 142 1.68 28.56 8.34
N HIS A 143 0.54 27.95 8.01
CA HIS A 143 -0.72 28.21 8.69
C HIS A 143 -0.69 27.75 10.14
N GLU A 144 -0.16 26.57 10.45
CA GLU A 144 0.00 26.09 11.83
C GLU A 144 0.85 27.07 12.65
N ALA A 145 2.01 27.49 12.12
CA ALA A 145 2.87 28.46 12.80
C ALA A 145 2.22 29.84 12.97
N PHE A 146 1.34 30.25 12.06
CA PHE A 146 0.59 31.50 12.18
C PHE A 146 -0.53 31.41 13.23
N ILE A 147 -1.24 30.28 13.28
CA ILE A 147 -2.28 30.01 14.29
C ILE A 147 -1.67 30.02 15.69
N GLU A 148 -0.54 29.34 15.90
CA GLU A 148 0.16 29.33 17.20
C GLU A 148 0.51 30.75 17.66
N LYS A 149 1.04 31.60 16.77
CA LYS A 149 1.36 33.00 17.10
C LYS A 149 0.14 33.83 17.46
N ILE A 150 -0.99 33.60 16.79
CA ILE A 150 -2.24 34.27 17.13
C ILE A 150 -2.73 33.79 18.49
N GLU A 151 -2.70 32.49 18.76
CA GLU A 151 -3.12 31.91 20.03
C GLU A 151 -2.25 32.41 21.19
N GLU A 152 -0.93 32.48 21.01
CA GLU A 152 0.00 33.07 21.98
C GLU A 152 -0.29 34.56 22.22
N GLY A 153 -0.53 35.33 21.15
CA GLY A 153 -0.88 36.75 21.26
C GLY A 153 -2.21 36.98 21.96
N MET A 154 -3.22 36.16 21.66
CA MET A 154 -4.53 36.21 22.32
C MET A 154 -4.48 35.76 23.78
N ALA A 155 -3.59 34.83 24.14
CA ALA A 155 -3.40 34.41 25.52
C ALA A 155 -2.80 35.53 26.40
N LEU A 156 -2.00 36.44 25.83
CA LEU A 156 -1.42 37.58 26.53
C LEU A 156 -2.42 38.73 26.75
N ASP A 157 -3.46 38.83 25.93
CA ASP A 157 -4.50 39.87 26.03
C ASP A 157 -5.67 39.49 26.97
N VAL A 158 -5.65 38.29 27.55
CA VAL A 158 -6.73 37.72 28.39
C VAL A 158 -6.35 37.60 29.88
N GLU A 159 -5.20 38.16 30.31
CA GLU A 159 -4.94 38.29 31.75
C GLU A 159 -5.79 39.42 32.39
N PRO A 160 -6.50 39.15 33.51
CA PRO A 160 -7.41 40.09 34.18
C PRO A 160 -6.73 41.19 35.01
#